data_AF-A0A3B8R0E3-F1
#
_entry.id   AF-A0A3B8R0E3-F1
#
_cell.length_a   1.000
_cell.length_b   1.000
_cell.length_c   1.000
_cell.angle_alpha   90.00
_cell.angle_beta   90.00
_cell.angle_gamma   90.00
#
_symmetry.space_group_name_H-M   'P 1'
#
loop_
_entity.id
_entity.type
_entity.pdbx_description
1 polymer ?
#
loop_
_entity_poly.entity_id
_entity_poly.type
_entity_poly.pdbx_seq_one_letter_code
_entity_poly.pdbx_strand_id
1 'polypeptide(L)' 'ALSYDHRLIDGQEAVRFLVTVKDFLEEPARILLDI' A
#
# COMPACT_ATOMS: atom_id res chain seq x y z
N ALA A 1 -11.81 -0.11 0.70
CA ALA A 1 -11.71 -0.78 -0.62
C ALA A 1 -10.98 0.16 -1.57
N LEU A 2 -9.98 -0.33 -2.32
CA LEU A 2 -9.28 0.45 -3.35
C LEU A 2 -9.97 0.20 -4.69
N SER A 3 -10.34 1.28 -5.38
CA SER A 3 -10.75 1.22 -6.78
C SER A 3 -9.55 1.62 -7.65
N TYR A 4 -9.26 0.82 -8.67
CA TYR A 4 -8.14 1.05 -9.60
C TYR A 4 -8.57 0.69 -11.03
N ASP A 5 -7.88 1.25 -12.03
CA ASP A 5 -8.12 0.91 -13.44
C ASP A 5 -7.39 -0.39 -13.80
N HIS A 6 -8.15 -1.49 -13.89
CA HIS A 6 -7.64 -2.83 -14.18
C HIS A 6 -7.02 -2.99 -15.57
N ARG A 7 -7.21 -2.02 -16.48
CA ARG A 7 -6.57 -2.01 -17.80
C ARG A 7 -5.12 -1.53 -17.73
N LEU A 8 -4.79 -0.80 -16.65
CA LEU A 8 -3.50 -0.13 -16.47
C LEU A 8 -2.71 -0.70 -15.28
N ILE A 9 -3.40 -1.13 -14.22
CA ILE A 9 -2.80 -1.64 -12.99
C ILE A 9 -3.27 -3.07 -12.79
N ASP A 10 -2.33 -3.98 -12.51
CA ASP A 10 -2.68 -5.36 -12.20
C ASP A 10 -3.17 -5.52 -10.75
N GLY A 11 -3.88 -6.62 -10.49
CA GLY A 11 -4.44 -6.88 -9.17
C GLY A 11 -3.38 -7.12 -8.08
N GLN A 12 -2.22 -7.67 -8.44
CA GLN A 12 -1.12 -7.90 -7.50
C GLN A 12 -0.51 -6.57 -7.05
N GLU A 13 -0.30 -5.62 -7.95
CA GLU A 13 0.17 -4.28 -7.66
C GLU A 13 -0.81 -3.53 -6.76
N ALA A 14 -2.11 -3.60 -7.05
CA ALA A 14 -3.14 -3.01 -6.22
C ALA A 14 -3.17 -3.59 -4.79
N VAL A 15 -3.03 -4.92 -4.66
CA VAL A 15 -2.95 -5.58 -3.36
C VAL A 15 -1.66 -5.21 -2.62
N ARG A 16 -0.51 -5.22 -3.30
CA ARG A 16 0.77 -4.85 -2.70
C ARG A 16 0.75 -3.42 -2.19
N PHE A 17 0.16 -2.48 -2.94
CA PHE A 17 -0.05 -1.12 -2.48
C PHE A 17 -0.85 -1.06 -1.17
N LEU A 18 -1.98 -1.76 -1.10
CA LEU A 18 -2.79 -1.79 0.11
C LEU A 18 -2.07 -2.40 1.31
N VAL A 19 -1.27 -3.46 1.10
CA VAL A 19 -0.45 -4.06 2.15
C VAL A 19 0.61 -3.08 2.64
N THR A 20 1.32 -2.40 1.72
CA THR A 20 2.30 -1.37 2.08
C THR A 20 1.67 -0.23 2.89
N VAL A 21 0.49 0.26 2.48
CA VAL A 21 -0.24 1.29 3.24
C VAL A 21 -0.64 0.77 4.62
N LYS A 22 -1.12 -0.48 4.72
CA LYS A 22 -1.46 -1.11 6.00
C LYS A 22 -0.24 -1.17 6.92
N ASP A 23 0.90 -1.64 6.44
CA ASP A 23 2.11 -1.80 7.25
C ASP A 23 2.59 -0.44 7.80
N PHE A 24 2.50 0.62 6.99
CA PHE A 24 2.79 1.99 7.41
C PHE A 24 1.82 2.52 8.48
N LEU A 25 0.54 2.14 8.42
CA LEU A 25 -0.44 2.51 9.43
C LEU A 25 -0.29 1.70 10.73
N GLU A 26 0.19 0.46 10.65
CA GLU A 26 0.46 -0.41 11.80
C GLU A 26 1.73 0.02 12.56
N GLU A 27 2.75 0.53 11.85
CA GLU A 27 4.01 0.99 12.45
C GLU A 27 4.40 2.42 11.99
N PRO A 28 3.62 3.46 12.35
CA PRO A 28 3.86 4.84 11.87
C PRO A 28 5.20 5.44 12.32
N ALA A 29 5.81 4.89 13.38
CA ALA A 29 7.14 5.28 13.84
C ALA A 29 8.23 5.01 12.77
N ARG A 30 8.07 3.99 11.91
CA ARG A 30 8.99 3.70 10.82
C ARG A 30 9.03 4.82 9.78
N ILE A 31 7.88 5.42 9.49
CA ILE A 31 7.77 6.58 8.59
C ILE A 31 8.51 7.78 9.18
N LEU A 32 8.32 8.02 10.48
CA LEU A 32 8.94 9.15 11.18
C LEU A 32 10.47 9.01 11.28
N LEU A 33 10.94 7.77 11.41
CA LEU A 33 12.35 7.45 11.61
C LEU A 33 13.09 7.11 10.30
N ASP A 34 12.38 7.00 9.17
CA ASP A 34 12.90 6.60 7.85
C ASP A 34 13.69 5.27 7.90
N ILE A 35 13.14 4.27 8.61
CA ILE A 35 13.71 2.92 8.84
C ILE A 35 12.74 1.79 8.51
#